data_AF-A0A149U0L4-F1
#
_entry.id   AF-A0A149U0L4-F1
#
_cell.length_a   1.000
_cell.length_b   1.000
_cell.length_c   1.000
_cell.angle_alpha   90.00
_cell.angle_beta   90.00
_cell.angle_gamma   90.00
#
_symmetry.space_group_name_H-M   'P 1'
#
loop_
_entity.id
_entity.type
_entity.pdbx_description
1 polymer ?
#
loop_
_entity_poly.entity_id
_entity_poly.type
_entity_poly.pdbx_seq_one_letter_code
_entity_poly.pdbx_strand_id
1 'polypeptide(L)'
;MLVALATCTLLAGAGVHFMGSGNNTSTTPAAAGSGDNQSADASQQRTGIQLSLIAPDKAAEALASSGYSEKEQADILAGVKRRDLRLVAMPIFDATGTGGTVSVISGTMHRTVALQTNPTVLILPITVAGNVDILPVSDPGIVGIGSGVITMFGPQVLPVMHQGDSLGLTVIAQ
;
A
#
# COMPACT_ATOMS: atom_id res chain seq x y z
N MET A 1 -47.65 -32.08 8.32
CA MET A 1 -48.59 -31.85 7.21
C MET A 1 -48.98 -30.38 7.23
N LEU A 2 -48.58 -29.64 6.19
CA LEU A 2 -49.11 -28.36 5.70
C LEU A 2 -49.08 -27.12 6.62
N VAL A 3 -48.10 -26.23 6.40
CA VAL A 3 -48.31 -24.76 6.40
C VAL A 3 -47.43 -24.14 5.29
N ALA A 4 -48.08 -23.35 4.44
CA ALA A 4 -47.57 -22.68 3.26
C ALA A 4 -46.93 -21.30 3.57
N LEU A 5 -46.61 -20.54 2.50
CA LEU A 5 -46.25 -19.09 2.41
C LEU A 5 -44.73 -18.84 2.25
N ALA A 6 -44.23 -18.01 1.34
CA ALA A 6 -44.81 -17.24 0.25
C ALA A 6 -43.68 -16.87 -0.74
N THR A 7 -43.96 -16.94 -2.03
CA THR A 7 -43.11 -16.46 -3.13
C THR A 7 -43.23 -14.94 -3.29
N CYS A 8 -42.12 -14.22 -3.24
CA CYS A 8 -42.04 -12.84 -3.74
C CYS A 8 -41.00 -12.76 -4.86
N THR A 9 -41.50 -12.80 -6.10
CA THR A 9 -40.80 -12.39 -7.31
C THR A 9 -40.76 -10.86 -7.37
N LEU A 10 -39.57 -10.25 -7.37
CA LEU A 10 -39.43 -8.82 -7.69
C LEU A 10 -39.18 -8.64 -9.19
N LEU A 11 -40.12 -7.89 -9.75
CA LEU A 11 -40.32 -7.56 -11.15
C LEU A 11 -39.29 -6.55 -11.66
N ALA A 12 -39.01 -6.62 -12.95
CA ALA A 12 -38.13 -5.76 -13.72
C ALA A 12 -38.49 -4.27 -13.67
N GLY A 13 -37.46 -3.41 -13.67
CA GLY A 13 -37.56 -1.99 -13.98
C GLY A 13 -36.57 -1.64 -15.09
N ALA A 14 -37.06 -1.62 -16.34
CA ALA A 14 -36.38 -1.00 -17.46
C ALA A 14 -36.75 0.50 -17.46
N GLY A 15 -35.75 1.36 -17.23
CA GLY A 15 -35.87 2.81 -17.40
C GLY A 15 -34.87 3.28 -18.45
N VAL A 16 -35.35 3.41 -19.68
CA VAL A 16 -34.79 4.31 -20.70
C VAL A 16 -35.42 5.68 -20.49
N HIS A 17 -34.72 6.80 -20.70
CA HIS A 17 -35.14 8.17 -21.08
C HIS A 17 -33.98 9.12 -20.69
N PHE A 18 -33.58 10.21 -21.36
CA PHE A 18 -33.72 10.74 -22.71
C PHE A 18 -32.72 11.92 -22.78
N MET A 19 -31.91 11.95 -23.84
CA MET A 19 -31.35 13.09 -24.59
C MET A 19 -31.28 14.50 -23.94
N GLY A 20 -30.05 14.98 -23.74
CA GLY A 20 -29.71 16.40 -23.61
C GLY A 20 -28.73 16.80 -24.71
N SER A 21 -29.21 17.58 -25.67
CA SER A 21 -28.52 18.02 -26.88
C SER A 21 -27.47 19.11 -26.59
N GLY A 22 -26.26 18.93 -27.07
CA GLY A 22 -25.20 19.95 -27.10
C GLY A 22 -24.27 19.68 -28.28
N ASN A 23 -24.49 20.41 -29.38
CA ASN A 23 -23.80 20.27 -30.65
C ASN A 23 -22.26 20.34 -30.52
N ASN A 24 -21.55 19.41 -31.18
CA ASN A 24 -20.45 19.75 -32.08
C ASN A 24 -20.01 18.53 -32.93
N THR A 25 -20.59 18.50 -34.13
CA THR A 25 -19.98 18.19 -35.45
C THR A 25 -18.77 17.25 -35.56
N SER A 26 -18.98 16.26 -36.45
CA SER A 26 -18.06 15.74 -37.48
C SER A 26 -17.41 14.36 -37.25
N THR A 27 -18.15 13.34 -37.70
CA THR A 27 -17.74 12.28 -38.66
C THR A 27 -16.28 11.84 -38.73
N THR A 28 -16.01 10.55 -38.46
CA THR A 28 -15.46 9.53 -39.40
C THR A 28 -15.43 8.15 -38.71
N PRO A 29 -15.78 7.02 -39.37
CA PRO A 29 -15.78 5.68 -38.78
C PRO A 29 -14.47 4.89 -39.03
N ALA A 30 -14.31 3.83 -38.21
CA ALA A 30 -13.44 2.66 -38.34
C ALA A 30 -11.99 2.74 -37.81
N ALA A 31 -11.69 1.93 -36.79
CA ALA A 31 -10.74 0.82 -36.89
C ALA A 31 -10.73 0.01 -35.58
N ALA A 32 -10.62 -1.31 -35.71
CA ALA A 32 -10.47 -2.25 -34.61
C ALA A 32 -9.28 -1.88 -33.71
N GLY A 33 -9.52 -1.84 -32.40
CA GLY A 33 -8.50 -1.62 -31.38
C GLY A 33 -8.79 -2.53 -30.20
N SER A 34 -7.87 -3.46 -30.01
CA SER A 34 -7.57 -4.29 -28.84
C SER A 34 -8.39 -4.01 -27.58
N GLY A 35 -8.97 -5.08 -27.03
CA GLY A 35 -9.52 -5.08 -25.68
C GLY A 35 -8.43 -4.79 -24.66
N ASP A 36 -8.31 -3.53 -24.25
CA ASP A 36 -7.70 -3.16 -23.00
C ASP A 36 -8.72 -3.43 -21.90
N ASN A 37 -8.53 -4.55 -21.22
CA ASN A 37 -8.99 -4.75 -19.85
C ASN A 37 -8.37 -3.65 -18.98
N GLN A 38 -8.99 -2.48 -18.93
CA GLN A 38 -8.84 -1.54 -17.83
C GLN A 38 -9.55 -2.14 -16.62
N SER A 39 -8.86 -3.07 -15.97
CA SER A 39 -9.15 -3.46 -14.60
C SER A 39 -8.92 -2.23 -13.72
N ALA A 40 -10.03 -1.69 -13.21
CA ALA A 40 -10.18 -0.79 -12.08
C ALA A 40 -8.90 -0.11 -11.57
N ASP A 41 -8.80 1.20 -11.86
CA ASP A 41 -8.10 2.16 -11.02
C ASP A 41 -8.71 2.11 -9.61
N ALA A 42 -8.24 1.19 -8.78
CA ALA A 42 -8.41 1.28 -7.35
C ALA A 42 -7.67 2.55 -6.96
N SER A 43 -8.41 3.62 -6.67
CA SER A 43 -7.91 4.75 -5.91
C SER A 43 -7.27 4.19 -4.64
N GLN A 44 -5.96 3.92 -4.68
CA GLN A 44 -5.23 3.33 -3.59
C GLN A 44 -5.34 4.33 -2.44
N GLN A 45 -6.23 4.04 -1.49
CA GLN A 45 -6.45 4.88 -0.34
C GLN A 45 -5.18 4.88 0.50
N ARG A 46 -4.29 5.86 0.23
CA ARG A 46 -3.01 5.93 0.91
C ARG A 46 -3.20 6.42 2.32
N THR A 47 -2.72 5.64 3.28
CA THR A 47 -2.75 6.05 4.69
C THR A 47 -1.56 6.93 4.98
N GLY A 48 -1.79 8.17 5.39
CA GLY A 48 -0.74 9.09 5.82
C GLY A 48 -0.23 8.68 7.20
N ILE A 49 1.07 8.40 7.32
CA ILE A 49 1.73 8.07 8.59
C ILE A 49 2.94 8.97 8.85
N GLN A 50 3.12 9.36 10.11
CA GLN A 50 4.26 10.17 10.55
C GLN A 50 5.25 9.28 11.29
N LEU A 51 6.46 9.20 10.76
CA LEU A 51 7.52 8.35 11.30
C LEU A 51 8.71 9.19 11.75
N SER A 52 9.44 8.65 12.72
CA SER A 52 10.62 9.31 13.27
C SER A 52 11.73 9.39 12.23
N LEU A 53 12.22 10.60 12.00
CA LEU A 53 13.40 10.84 11.18
C LEU A 53 14.66 10.37 11.89
N ILE A 54 15.49 9.62 11.17
CA ILE A 54 16.86 9.30 11.59
C ILE A 54 17.75 10.43 11.12
N ALA A 55 18.45 11.04 12.07
CA ALA A 55 19.33 12.16 11.80
C ALA A 55 20.46 11.74 10.81
N PRO A 56 20.87 12.61 9.88
CA PRO A 56 21.87 12.27 8.85
C PRO A 56 23.21 11.79 9.41
N ASP A 57 23.61 12.28 10.58
CA ASP A 57 24.81 11.87 11.32
C ASP A 57 24.69 10.45 11.90
N LYS A 58 23.47 10.00 12.19
CA LYS A 58 23.13 8.64 12.64
C LYS A 58 22.77 7.68 11.51
N ALA A 59 22.75 8.17 10.27
CA ALA A 59 22.34 7.38 9.11
C ALA A 59 23.22 6.14 8.89
N ALA A 60 24.54 6.27 9.00
CA ALA A 60 25.47 5.15 8.78
C ALA A 60 25.26 4.03 9.82
N GLU A 61 25.05 4.42 11.09
CA GLU A 61 24.79 3.49 12.19
C GLU A 61 23.44 2.75 12.00
N ALA A 62 22.39 3.47 11.62
CA ALA A 62 21.09 2.88 11.32
C ALA A 62 21.14 1.95 10.11
N LEU A 63 21.84 2.33 9.04
CA LEU A 63 21.99 1.49 7.85
C LEU A 63 22.80 0.22 8.14
N ALA A 64 23.80 0.27 9.01
CA ALA A 64 24.56 -0.91 9.41
C ALA A 64 23.69 -1.99 10.08
N SER A 65 22.65 -1.59 10.82
CA SER A 65 21.69 -2.51 11.46
C SER A 65 20.48 -2.87 10.59
N SER A 66 20.31 -2.19 9.45
CA SER A 66 19.14 -2.34 8.59
C SER A 66 19.15 -3.59 7.70
N GLY A 67 20.32 -4.21 7.48
CA GLY A 67 20.50 -5.38 6.61
C GLY A 67 20.57 -5.07 5.10
N TYR A 68 20.92 -3.84 4.71
CA TYR A 68 21.30 -3.49 3.33
C TYR A 68 22.71 -3.97 3.00
N SER A 69 23.00 -4.26 1.73
CA SER A 69 24.36 -4.54 1.26
C SER A 69 25.27 -3.31 1.38
N GLU A 70 26.59 -3.48 1.46
CA GLU A 70 27.54 -2.36 1.56
C GLU A 70 27.39 -1.34 0.42
N LYS A 71 27.12 -1.84 -0.79
CA LYS A 71 26.86 -1.00 -1.96
C LYS A 71 25.59 -0.16 -1.77
N GLU A 72 24.49 -0.78 -1.35
CA GLU A 72 23.22 -0.07 -1.10
C GLU A 72 23.38 0.94 0.05
N GLN A 73 24.08 0.57 1.12
CA GLN A 73 24.35 1.47 2.24
C GLN A 73 25.12 2.71 1.77
N ALA A 74 26.15 2.54 0.93
CA ALA A 74 26.91 3.65 0.36
C ALA A 74 26.06 4.54 -0.55
N ASP A 75 25.24 3.94 -1.42
CA ASP A 75 24.34 4.64 -2.35
C ASP A 75 23.28 5.46 -1.57
N ILE A 76 22.66 4.85 -0.54
CA ILE A 76 21.69 5.52 0.33
C ILE A 76 22.36 6.65 1.14
N LEU A 77 23.52 6.38 1.75
CA LEU A 77 24.24 7.38 2.53
C LEU A 77 24.67 8.59 1.68
N ALA A 78 25.05 8.36 0.42
CA ALA A 78 25.33 9.43 -0.52
C ALA A 78 24.07 10.28 -0.78
N GLY A 79 22.90 9.66 -0.97
CA GLY A 79 21.62 10.36 -1.11
C GLY A 79 21.24 11.17 0.14
N VAL A 80 21.49 10.63 1.34
CA VAL A 80 21.26 11.34 2.61
C VAL A 80 22.18 12.56 2.73
N LYS A 81 23.47 12.43 2.39
CA LYS A 81 24.44 13.55 2.40
C LYS A 81 24.07 14.67 1.44
N ARG A 82 23.54 14.32 0.26
CA ARG A 82 23.02 15.28 -0.73
C ARG A 82 21.67 15.89 -0.34
N ARG A 83 21.04 15.38 0.72
CA ARG A 83 19.67 15.72 1.17
C ARG A 83 18.57 15.34 0.18
N ASP A 84 18.88 14.44 -0.75
CA ASP A 84 17.89 13.85 -1.66
C ASP A 84 17.02 12.82 -0.94
N LEU A 85 17.61 12.15 0.06
CA LEU A 85 16.98 11.10 0.85
C LEU A 85 16.96 11.47 2.34
N ARG A 86 15.94 10.96 3.03
CA ARG A 86 15.77 10.96 4.47
C ARG A 86 15.58 9.51 4.91
N LEU A 87 16.16 9.16 6.05
CA LEU A 87 15.96 7.83 6.63
C LEU A 87 14.89 7.92 7.70
N VAL A 88 13.93 7.01 7.65
CA VAL A 88 12.91 6.88 8.68
C VAL A 88 12.95 5.49 9.29
N ALA A 89 12.69 5.43 10.59
CA ALA A 89 12.47 4.17 11.27
C ALA A 89 10.98 3.84 11.22
N MET A 90 10.63 2.70 10.60
CA MET A 90 9.27 2.17 10.54
C MET A 90 9.20 0.86 11.33
N PRO A 91 8.79 0.88 12.60
CA PRO A 91 8.50 -0.34 13.35
C PRO A 91 7.20 -0.95 12.82
N ILE A 92 7.29 -2.15 12.23
CA ILE A 92 6.14 -2.92 11.76
C ILE A 92 5.90 -4.12 12.69
N PHE A 93 4.65 -4.43 12.96
CA PHE A 93 4.25 -5.55 13.80
C PHE A 93 3.03 -6.29 13.23
N ASP A 94 2.80 -7.50 13.71
CA ASP A 94 1.61 -8.29 13.44
C ASP A 94 0.45 -7.79 14.33
N ALA A 95 -0.55 -7.17 13.71
CA ALA A 95 -1.69 -6.60 14.42
C ALA A 95 -2.81 -7.62 14.68
N THR A 96 -2.89 -8.69 13.89
CA THR A 96 -3.94 -9.72 14.00
C THR A 96 -3.47 -10.96 14.74
N GLY A 97 -2.17 -11.14 14.95
CA GLY A 97 -1.60 -12.33 15.58
C GLY A 97 -1.61 -13.57 14.69
N THR A 98 -1.93 -13.39 13.40
CA THR A 98 -2.04 -14.46 12.40
C THR A 98 -0.69 -14.75 11.73
N GLY A 99 0.30 -13.90 11.96
CA GLY A 99 1.57 -13.90 11.26
C GLY A 99 1.43 -13.51 9.80
N GLY A 100 2.43 -13.89 9.03
CA GLY A 100 2.53 -13.62 7.59
C GLY A 100 3.82 -12.90 7.24
N THR A 101 4.14 -12.88 5.96
CA THR A 101 5.31 -12.20 5.42
C THR A 101 4.85 -11.13 4.45
N VAL A 102 5.35 -9.92 4.63
CA VAL A 102 5.04 -8.78 3.78
C VAL A 102 6.31 -8.25 3.11
N SER A 103 6.15 -7.72 1.91
CA SER A 103 7.18 -6.94 1.22
C SER A 103 6.86 -5.47 1.42
N VAL A 104 7.82 -4.73 1.98
CA VAL A 104 7.77 -3.28 2.15
C VAL A 104 8.65 -2.65 1.08
N ILE A 105 8.05 -1.84 0.22
CA ILE A 105 8.69 -1.19 -0.91
C ILE A 105 8.76 0.30 -0.64
N SER A 106 9.96 0.86 -0.67
CA SER A 106 10.21 2.29 -0.50
C SER A 106 11.08 2.79 -1.66
N GLY A 107 10.48 3.47 -2.63
CA GLY A 107 11.17 3.88 -3.85
C GLY A 107 11.69 2.66 -4.63
N THR A 108 13.01 2.57 -4.80
CA THR A 108 13.68 1.43 -5.47
C THR A 108 14.10 0.31 -4.52
N MET A 109 13.83 0.44 -3.23
CA MET A 109 14.28 -0.49 -2.20
C MET A 109 13.12 -1.39 -1.75
N HIS A 110 13.41 -2.69 -1.58
CA HIS A 110 12.43 -3.69 -1.18
C HIS A 110 12.92 -4.44 0.05
N ARG A 111 12.03 -4.67 1.03
CA ARG A 111 12.34 -5.42 2.25
C ARG A 111 11.24 -6.42 2.54
N THR A 112 11.57 -7.70 2.50
CA THR A 112 10.67 -8.78 2.92
C THR A 112 10.83 -9.01 4.41
N VAL A 113 9.72 -8.96 5.15
CA VAL A 113 9.70 -9.01 6.61
C VAL A 113 8.61 -9.97 7.05
N ALA A 114 8.99 -10.94 7.87
CA ALA A 114 8.03 -11.76 8.59
C ALA A 114 7.43 -10.93 9.73
N LEU A 115 6.11 -10.76 9.72
CA LEU A 115 5.39 -10.06 10.76
C LEU A 115 5.45 -10.86 12.06
N GLN A 116 5.71 -10.13 13.15
CA GLN A 116 5.83 -10.69 14.49
C GLN A 116 5.07 -9.81 15.47
N THR A 117 4.63 -10.40 16.58
CA THR A 117 4.02 -9.63 17.68
C THR A 117 4.97 -8.57 18.24
N ASN A 118 6.28 -8.85 18.25
CA ASN A 118 7.29 -7.87 18.60
C ASN A 118 7.63 -6.99 17.38
N PRO A 119 7.51 -5.65 17.46
CA PRO A 119 7.80 -4.77 16.35
C PRO A 119 9.21 -4.94 15.78
N THR A 120 9.29 -5.15 14.48
CA THR A 120 10.55 -5.15 13.73
C THR A 120 10.77 -3.78 13.12
N VAL A 121 11.89 -3.14 13.44
CA VAL A 121 12.22 -1.80 12.93
C VAL A 121 12.83 -1.89 11.55
N LEU A 122 12.18 -1.28 10.56
CA LEU A 122 12.69 -1.16 9.20
C LEU A 122 13.24 0.24 8.98
N ILE A 123 14.46 0.31 8.45
CA ILE A 123 15.06 1.57 8.06
C ILE A 123 14.70 1.82 6.61
N LEU A 124 13.87 2.82 6.35
CA LEU A 124 13.38 3.11 5.00
C LEU A 124 14.02 4.39 4.48
N PRO A 125 14.70 4.35 3.32
CA PRO A 125 15.09 5.55 2.60
C PRO A 125 13.88 6.10 1.85
N ILE A 126 13.47 7.32 2.20
CA ILE A 126 12.37 8.03 1.56
C ILE A 126 12.81 9.42 1.10
N THR A 127 12.07 10.03 0.18
CA THR A 127 12.13 11.47 -0.06
C THR A 127 11.33 12.23 1.01
N VAL A 128 11.24 13.56 0.94
CA VAL A 128 10.55 14.40 1.97
C VAL A 128 9.14 13.90 2.32
N ALA A 129 8.41 13.40 1.32
CA ALA A 129 7.21 12.58 1.50
C ALA A 129 7.36 11.33 0.62
N GLY A 130 7.61 10.18 1.26
CA GLY A 130 7.83 8.91 0.57
C GLY A 130 6.55 8.14 0.39
N ASN A 131 6.40 7.47 -0.74
CA ASN A 131 5.40 6.42 -0.88
C ASN A 131 6.04 5.10 -0.46
N VAL A 132 5.35 4.39 0.43
CA VAL A 132 5.74 3.06 0.87
C VAL A 132 4.59 2.12 0.57
N ASP A 133 4.85 1.08 -0.20
CA ASP A 133 3.85 0.07 -0.53
C ASP A 133 4.13 -1.20 0.28
N ILE A 134 3.08 -1.76 0.89
CA ILE A 134 3.14 -3.04 1.60
C ILE A 134 2.33 -4.05 0.81
N LEU A 135 2.94 -5.18 0.51
CA LEU A 135 2.32 -6.26 -0.24
C LEU A 135 2.42 -7.58 0.53
N PRO A 136 1.37 -8.42 0.53
CA PRO A 136 1.46 -9.77 1.06
C PRO A 136 2.39 -10.62 0.17
N VAL A 137 3.37 -11.28 0.79
CA VAL A 137 4.27 -12.23 0.12
C VAL A 137 3.88 -13.68 0.43
N SER A 138 3.46 -13.94 1.67
CA SER A 138 2.84 -15.22 2.03
C SER A 138 1.36 -15.23 1.67
N ASP A 139 0.79 -16.43 1.51
CA ASP A 139 -0.65 -16.59 1.35
C ASP A 139 -1.39 -16.00 2.57
N PRO A 140 -2.24 -14.97 2.38
CA PRO A 140 -2.97 -14.34 3.47
C PRO A 140 -4.13 -15.18 4.01
N GLY A 141 -4.55 -16.23 3.30
CA GLY A 141 -5.68 -17.07 3.70
C GLY A 141 -7.01 -16.29 3.83
N ILE A 142 -7.99 -16.90 4.52
CA ILE A 142 -9.34 -16.33 4.68
C ILE A 142 -9.37 -15.15 5.65
N VAL A 143 -8.46 -15.15 6.64
CA VAL A 143 -8.40 -14.12 7.69
C VAL A 143 -7.63 -12.86 7.26
N GLY A 144 -6.83 -12.97 6.20
CA GLY A 144 -5.96 -11.88 5.74
C GLY A 144 -4.68 -11.73 6.56
N ILE A 145 -3.78 -10.87 6.09
CA ILE A 145 -2.58 -10.44 6.82
C ILE A 145 -2.85 -9.06 7.43
N GLY A 146 -2.95 -9.00 8.75
CA GLY A 146 -3.09 -7.76 9.49
C GLY A 146 -1.74 -7.25 10.00
N SER A 147 -1.28 -6.15 9.44
CA SER A 147 -0.07 -5.46 9.91
C SER A 147 -0.42 -4.18 10.66
N GLY A 148 0.51 -3.74 11.49
CA GLY A 148 0.46 -2.45 12.15
C GLY A 148 1.82 -1.78 12.08
N VAL A 149 1.82 -0.45 12.18
CA VAL A 149 3.05 0.34 12.30
C VAL A 149 3.02 1.15 13.58
N ILE A 150 4.19 1.42 14.16
CA ILE A 150 4.31 2.35 15.28
C ILE A 150 4.70 3.71 14.72
N THR A 151 3.79 4.66 14.83
CA THR A 151 4.00 6.05 14.42
C THR A 151 4.42 6.90 15.61
N MET A 152 4.75 8.16 15.38
CA MET A 152 5.00 9.12 16.46
C MET A 152 3.78 9.32 17.39
N PHE A 153 2.57 9.03 16.93
CA PHE A 153 1.35 9.10 17.74
C PHE A 153 1.01 7.78 18.44
N GLY A 154 1.85 6.76 18.29
CA GLY A 154 1.65 5.43 18.83
C GLY A 154 1.32 4.37 17.77
N PRO A 155 0.93 3.16 18.21
CA PRO A 155 0.59 2.06 17.32
C PRO A 155 -0.63 2.39 16.46
N GLN A 156 -0.51 2.16 15.17
CA GLN A 156 -1.57 2.33 14.17
C GLN A 156 -1.74 1.02 13.42
N VAL A 157 -2.94 0.46 13.50
CA VAL A 157 -3.32 -0.75 12.76
C VAL A 157 -3.56 -0.36 11.30
N LEU A 158 -3.00 -1.15 10.39
CA LEU A 158 -3.20 -0.97 8.95
C LEU A 158 -4.39 -1.81 8.47
N PRO A 159 -5.00 -1.45 7.32
CA PRO A 159 -5.99 -2.31 6.68
C PRO A 159 -5.45 -3.73 6.46
N VAL A 160 -6.29 -4.73 6.76
CA VAL A 160 -5.96 -6.15 6.53
C VAL A 160 -5.85 -6.41 5.04
N MET A 161 -4.76 -7.04 4.62
CA MET A 161 -4.49 -7.37 3.21
C MET A 161 -4.94 -8.80 2.89
N HIS A 162 -5.66 -8.96 1.79
CA HIS A 162 -6.04 -10.24 1.20
C HIS A 162 -5.23 -10.47 -0.08
N GLN A 163 -5.49 -11.60 -0.74
CA GLN A 163 -4.75 -12.00 -1.93
C GLN A 163 -4.96 -10.99 -3.07
N GLY A 164 -3.86 -10.43 -3.59
CA GLY A 164 -3.90 -9.42 -4.65
C GLY A 164 -4.01 -7.97 -4.14
N ASP A 165 -4.14 -7.77 -2.83
CA ASP A 165 -4.17 -6.42 -2.25
C ASP A 165 -2.78 -5.79 -2.22
N SER A 166 -2.76 -4.46 -2.28
CA SER A 166 -1.59 -3.64 -1.99
C SER A 166 -2.00 -2.50 -1.08
N LEU A 167 -1.20 -2.24 -0.06
CA LEU A 167 -1.42 -1.15 0.87
C LEU A 167 -0.41 -0.04 0.62
N GLY A 168 -0.90 1.08 0.08
CA GLY A 168 -0.09 2.29 -0.06
C GLY A 168 -0.08 3.12 1.23
N LEU A 169 1.11 3.55 1.63
CA LEU A 169 1.34 4.46 2.76
C LEU A 169 2.03 5.72 2.26
N THR A 170 1.55 6.87 2.72
CA THR A 170 2.27 8.14 2.55
C THR A 170 3.02 8.43 3.83
N VAL A 171 4.34 8.31 3.76
CA VAL A 171 5.24 8.47 4.91
C VAL A 171 5.80 9.88 4.93
N ILE A 172 5.61 10.55 6.06
CA ILE A 172 6.17 11.87 6.32
C ILE A 172 7.22 11.73 7.42
N ALA A 173 8.45 12.16 7.12
CA ALA A 173 9.51 12.26 8.12
C ALA A 173 9.32 13.52 8.95
N GLN A 174 9.32 13.38 10.28
CA GLN A 174 9.22 14.47 11.25
C GLN A 174 10.46 14.52 12.14
#